data_AF-A0AA38VKZ4-F1
#
_entry.id   AF-A0AA38VKZ4-F1
#
_cell.length_a   1.000
_cell.length_b   1.000
_cell.length_c   1.000
_cell.angle_alpha   90.00
_cell.angle_beta   90.00
_cell.angle_gamma   90.00
#
_symmetry.space_group_name_H-M   'P 1'
#
loop_
_entity.id
_entity.type
_entity.pdbx_description
1 polymer ?
#
loop_
_entity_poly.entity_id
_entity_poly.type
_entity_poly.pdbx_seq_one_letter_code
_entity_poly.pdbx_strand_id
1 'polypeptide(L)'
;MTAGNAVSEPSDPYPPVGVQIPGDLKTNPPIPEDHPTVGYQLNHFMLRIRDPKPTMHFYIDLMGMRTIFTTNTGPITVYYLGYPQTSAHRADPAAFSRDTLPHPVMSRTLGLLELCHYHGSEHQPDSYISTGNNPPSLGFNHLGFTVPDVTATVERLKAAGVKVVKDVGQGPNDSIPITSWEKSSKGIATAELDVGFSAILKQIAFVEDPNGYLVELVPQNFVF
;
A
#
# COMPACT_ATOMS: atom_id res chain seq x y z
N MET A 1 43.73 21.02 29.82
CA MET A 1 43.60 20.77 28.37
C MET A 1 43.19 19.31 28.19
N THR A 2 41.91 19.07 27.91
CA THR A 2 41.42 17.78 27.42
C THR A 2 40.48 18.11 26.28
N ALA A 3 41.02 18.07 25.06
CA ALA A 3 40.25 18.22 23.84
C ALA A 3 39.32 17.02 23.74
N GLY A 4 38.01 17.26 23.81
CA GLY A 4 37.01 16.26 23.47
C GLY A 4 37.10 15.99 21.98
N ASN A 5 37.32 14.72 21.61
CA ASN A 5 37.16 14.27 20.23
C ASN A 5 35.70 14.48 19.84
N ALA A 6 35.44 15.51 19.03
CA ALA A 6 34.21 15.62 18.28
C ALA A 6 34.15 14.44 17.32
N VAL A 7 33.26 13.48 17.59
CA VAL A 7 32.92 12.45 16.61
C VAL A 7 32.19 13.20 15.49
N SER A 8 32.85 13.33 14.33
CA SER A 8 32.25 13.93 13.16
C SER A 8 31.02 13.13 12.75
N GLU A 9 29.87 13.79 12.61
CA GLU A 9 28.70 13.15 12.04
C GLU A 9 29.03 12.59 10.64
N PRO A 10 28.42 11.45 10.24
CA PRO A 10 28.60 10.91 8.89
C PRO A 10 28.28 11.97 7.84
N SER A 11 29.13 12.13 6.84
CA SER A 11 28.96 13.13 5.78
C SER A 11 27.79 12.85 4.84
N ASP A 12 27.21 11.65 4.89
CA ASP A 12 26.06 11.22 4.10
C ASP A 12 25.01 10.57 5.03
N PRO A 13 23.78 11.10 5.10
CA PRO A 13 22.72 10.52 5.92
C PRO A 13 22.16 9.21 5.34
N TYR A 14 22.52 8.82 4.12
CA TYR A 14 21.96 7.67 3.43
C TYR A 14 22.84 6.41 3.55
N PRO A 15 22.23 5.21 3.59
CA PRO A 15 22.97 3.97 3.41
C PRO A 15 23.59 3.90 2.01
N PRO A 16 24.61 3.04 1.80
CA PRO A 16 25.17 2.83 0.47
C PRO A 16 24.09 2.43 -0.56
N VAL A 17 24.17 3.02 -1.75
CA VAL A 17 23.24 2.75 -2.86
C VAL A 17 23.17 1.25 -3.16
N GLY A 18 21.94 0.71 -3.25
CA GLY A 18 21.69 -0.70 -3.57
C GLY A 18 21.91 -1.68 -2.42
N VAL A 19 22.35 -1.23 -1.23
CA VAL A 19 22.62 -2.10 -0.09
C VAL A 19 21.45 -2.08 0.88
N GLN A 20 20.73 -3.21 0.98
CA GLN A 20 19.74 -3.42 2.03
C GLN A 20 20.45 -3.81 3.34
N ILE A 21 20.39 -2.92 4.34
CA ILE A 21 20.96 -3.17 5.67
C ILE A 21 19.85 -3.77 6.54
N PRO A 22 20.01 -4.98 7.10
CA PRO A 22 19.03 -5.54 8.02
C PRO A 22 18.88 -4.68 9.28
N GLY A 23 17.63 -4.34 9.63
CA GLY A 23 17.34 -3.44 10.74
C GLY A 23 17.44 -1.99 10.31
N ASP A 24 18.04 -1.17 11.15
CA ASP A 24 18.25 0.25 10.90
C ASP A 24 19.74 0.58 10.83
N LEU A 25 20.08 1.87 10.77
CA LEU A 25 21.45 2.35 10.91
C LEU A 25 22.01 2.18 12.36
N LYS A 26 21.50 1.19 13.11
CA LYS A 26 21.82 0.86 14.51
C LYS A 26 21.51 1.97 15.51
N THR A 27 20.43 2.70 15.26
CA THR A 27 19.95 3.87 16.02
C THR A 27 18.72 3.59 16.88
N ASN A 28 17.97 2.52 16.58
CA ASN A 28 16.72 2.19 17.24
C ASN A 28 16.99 1.58 18.62
N PRO A 29 16.45 2.15 19.71
CA PRO A 29 16.54 1.52 21.02
C PRO A 29 15.67 0.25 21.09
N PRO A 30 16.04 -0.74 21.93
CA PRO A 30 15.14 -1.86 22.23
C PRO A 30 13.86 -1.35 22.90
N ILE A 31 12.77 -2.09 22.75
CA ILE A 31 11.48 -1.81 23.39
C ILE A 31 11.35 -2.74 24.62
N PRO A 32 11.40 -2.23 25.87
CA PRO A 32 11.18 -3.03 27.07
C PRO A 32 9.77 -3.61 27.16
N GLU A 33 9.59 -4.68 27.94
CA GLU A 33 8.28 -5.34 28.12
C GLU A 33 7.21 -4.44 28.74
N ASP A 34 7.62 -3.43 29.54
CA ASP A 34 6.76 -2.45 30.19
C ASP A 34 6.63 -1.14 29.41
N HIS A 35 7.17 -1.07 28.19
CA HIS A 35 7.08 0.12 27.36
C HIS A 35 5.61 0.46 27.04
N PRO A 36 5.17 1.72 27.09
CA PRO A 36 3.76 2.10 26.94
C PRO A 36 3.15 1.80 25.56
N THR A 37 3.98 1.48 24.56
CA THR A 37 3.53 1.11 23.21
C THR A 37 3.47 -0.40 22.98
N VAL A 38 3.79 -1.23 24.00
CA VAL A 38 3.63 -2.68 23.93
C VAL A 38 2.15 -2.97 23.62
N GLY A 39 1.91 -3.66 22.51
CA GLY A 39 0.57 -3.99 22.02
C GLY A 39 -0.05 -2.99 21.03
N TYR A 40 0.64 -1.89 20.68
CA TYR A 40 0.19 -1.02 19.60
C TYR A 40 0.23 -1.74 18.25
N GLN A 41 -0.74 -1.46 17.38
CA GLN A 41 -0.85 -2.09 16.07
C GLN A 41 -1.30 -1.08 15.00
N LEU A 42 -0.68 -1.17 13.82
CA LEU A 42 -1.20 -0.53 12.62
C LEU A 42 -2.33 -1.40 12.05
N ASN A 43 -3.56 -1.07 12.44
CA ASN A 43 -4.74 -1.89 12.18
C ASN A 43 -5.27 -1.75 10.76
N HIS A 44 -5.48 -0.51 10.28
CA HIS A 44 -6.11 -0.23 9.00
C HIS A 44 -5.52 0.99 8.29
N PHE A 45 -5.80 1.07 6.99
CA PHE A 45 -5.70 2.29 6.20
C PHE A 45 -7.08 2.70 5.71
N MET A 46 -7.35 4.00 5.74
CA MET A 46 -8.59 4.56 5.23
C MET A 46 -8.37 5.23 3.88
N LEU A 47 -9.15 4.85 2.88
CA LEU A 47 -9.20 5.50 1.57
C LEU A 47 -10.59 6.10 1.34
N ARG A 48 -10.62 7.30 0.76
CA ARG A 48 -11.85 7.85 0.19
C ARG A 48 -12.13 7.16 -1.12
N ILE A 49 -13.39 6.89 -1.40
CA ILE A 49 -13.82 6.28 -2.67
C ILE A 49 -14.91 7.12 -3.33
N ARG A 50 -14.89 7.16 -4.66
CA ARG A 50 -15.82 7.93 -5.49
C ARG A 50 -17.13 7.17 -5.68
N ASP A 51 -17.05 5.90 -6.09
CA ASP A 51 -18.22 5.06 -6.30
C ASP A 51 -17.99 3.69 -5.66
N PRO A 52 -18.85 3.24 -4.72
CA PRO A 52 -18.70 1.93 -4.08
C PRO A 52 -18.85 0.78 -5.07
N LYS A 53 -19.63 0.90 -6.15
CA LYS A 53 -19.90 -0.23 -7.04
C LYS A 53 -18.64 -0.77 -7.76
N PRO A 54 -17.91 0.03 -8.57
CA PRO A 54 -16.69 -0.45 -9.19
C PRO A 54 -15.60 -0.75 -8.15
N THR A 55 -15.57 0.02 -7.07
CA THR A 55 -14.62 -0.18 -5.96
C THR A 55 -14.78 -1.56 -5.31
N MET A 56 -16.01 -1.97 -4.96
CA MET A 56 -16.27 -3.28 -4.37
C MET A 56 -15.98 -4.40 -5.37
N HIS A 57 -16.29 -4.22 -6.66
CA HIS A 57 -15.91 -5.19 -7.67
C HIS A 57 -14.39 -5.43 -7.68
N PHE A 58 -13.60 -4.35 -7.63
CA PHE A 58 -12.15 -4.46 -7.57
C PHE A 58 -11.68 -5.17 -6.28
N TYR A 59 -12.04 -4.67 -5.09
CA TYR A 59 -11.47 -5.23 -3.85
C TYR A 59 -12.05 -6.59 -3.45
N ILE A 60 -13.31 -6.88 -3.75
CA ILE A 60 -14.00 -8.12 -3.36
C ILE A 60 -13.89 -9.20 -4.44
N ASP A 61 -14.28 -8.89 -5.67
CA ASP A 61 -14.38 -9.89 -6.74
C ASP A 61 -13.01 -10.15 -7.39
N LEU A 62 -12.24 -9.07 -7.63
CA LEU A 62 -10.93 -9.19 -8.25
C LEU A 62 -9.83 -9.48 -7.22
N MET A 63 -9.77 -8.75 -6.11
CA MET A 63 -8.69 -8.91 -5.14
C MET A 63 -9.02 -9.93 -4.03
N GLY A 64 -10.28 -10.34 -3.85
CA GLY A 64 -10.63 -11.44 -2.95
C GLY A 64 -10.79 -11.05 -1.47
N MET A 65 -10.84 -9.76 -1.15
CA MET A 65 -11.18 -9.29 0.20
C MET A 65 -12.65 -9.55 0.52
N ARG A 66 -13.02 -9.51 1.80
CA ARG A 66 -14.41 -9.63 2.24
C ARG A 66 -14.77 -8.51 3.22
N THR A 67 -16.03 -8.10 3.17
CA THR A 67 -16.58 -7.07 4.04
C THR A 67 -16.75 -7.63 5.45
N ILE A 68 -16.14 -6.96 6.42
CA ILE A 68 -16.33 -7.22 7.86
C ILE A 68 -17.61 -6.53 8.32
N PHE A 69 -17.76 -5.24 7.99
CA PHE A 69 -18.99 -4.48 8.23
C PHE A 69 -19.21 -3.37 7.21
N THR A 70 -20.43 -2.88 7.17
CA THR A 70 -20.81 -1.67 6.44
C THR A 70 -21.67 -0.80 7.35
N THR A 71 -21.30 0.47 7.50
CA THR A 71 -22.01 1.41 8.36
C THR A 71 -22.29 2.70 7.60
N ASN A 72 -23.56 3.05 7.45
CA ASN A 72 -23.96 4.38 7.03
C ASN A 72 -23.96 5.31 8.25
N THR A 73 -23.12 6.34 8.24
CA THR A 73 -22.96 7.31 9.35
C THR A 73 -23.75 8.59 9.12
N GLY A 74 -24.57 8.66 8.07
CA GLY A 74 -25.30 9.84 7.63
C GLY A 74 -24.74 10.35 6.30
N PRO A 75 -23.71 11.22 6.29
CA PRO A 75 -23.13 11.76 5.06
C PRO A 75 -22.12 10.82 4.37
N ILE A 76 -21.74 9.73 5.05
CA ILE A 76 -20.67 8.82 4.62
C ILE A 76 -21.16 7.37 4.85
N THR A 77 -20.87 6.48 3.91
CA THR A 77 -20.90 5.03 4.17
C THR A 77 -19.48 4.51 4.28
N VAL A 78 -19.19 3.80 5.37
CA VAL A 78 -17.92 3.14 5.63
C VAL A 78 -18.05 1.65 5.32
N TYR A 79 -17.15 1.13 4.49
CA TYR A 79 -17.01 -0.28 4.18
C TYR A 79 -15.66 -0.76 4.74
N TYR A 80 -15.70 -1.74 5.62
CA TYR A 80 -14.49 -2.25 6.27
C TYR A 80 -14.17 -3.63 5.73
N LEU A 81 -12.99 -3.80 5.14
CA LEU A 81 -12.59 -4.98 4.39
C LEU A 81 -11.36 -5.65 5.00
N GLY A 82 -11.26 -6.96 4.87
CA GLY A 82 -10.07 -7.74 5.23
C GLY A 82 -9.98 -9.04 4.43
N TYR A 83 -8.86 -9.75 4.56
CA TYR A 83 -8.69 -11.07 3.95
C TYR A 83 -9.10 -12.19 4.90
N PRO A 84 -10.01 -13.10 4.47
CA PRO A 84 -10.28 -14.35 5.17
C PRO A 84 -9.03 -15.23 5.32
N GLN A 85 -8.58 -15.44 6.56
CA GLN A 85 -7.33 -16.18 6.83
C GLN A 85 -7.53 -17.72 6.78
N THR A 86 -8.73 -18.21 7.08
CA THR A 86 -9.03 -19.65 7.14
C THR A 86 -9.84 -20.13 5.94
N SER A 87 -9.77 -21.44 5.62
CA SER A 87 -10.61 -22.05 4.58
C SER A 87 -12.10 -21.95 4.93
N ALA A 88 -12.46 -22.06 6.21
CA ALA A 88 -13.83 -21.87 6.69
C ALA A 88 -14.35 -20.46 6.39
N HIS A 89 -13.56 -19.42 6.70
CA HIS A 89 -13.91 -18.03 6.39
C HIS A 89 -13.95 -17.74 4.89
N ARG A 90 -13.11 -18.39 4.08
CA ARG A 90 -13.19 -18.29 2.60
C ARG A 90 -14.45 -18.93 2.03
N ALA A 91 -14.93 -20.02 2.64
CA ALA A 91 -16.16 -20.71 2.23
C ALA A 91 -17.44 -20.03 2.74
N ASP A 92 -17.38 -19.34 3.89
CA ASP A 92 -18.50 -18.60 4.49
C ASP A 92 -18.07 -17.16 4.84
N PRO A 93 -18.27 -16.19 3.92
CA PRO A 93 -18.02 -14.77 4.19
C PRO A 93 -18.85 -14.20 5.35
N ALA A 94 -20.03 -14.77 5.65
CA ALA A 94 -20.82 -14.33 6.79
C ALA A 94 -20.19 -14.78 8.11
N ALA A 95 -19.58 -15.97 8.16
CA ALA A 95 -18.74 -16.37 9.30
C ALA A 95 -17.53 -15.45 9.46
N PHE A 96 -16.83 -15.13 8.37
CA PHE A 96 -15.72 -14.18 8.42
C PHE A 96 -16.12 -12.85 9.07
N SER A 97 -17.23 -12.25 8.62
CA SER A 97 -17.77 -11.02 9.19
C SER A 97 -18.13 -11.19 10.67
N ARG A 98 -18.93 -12.20 11.04
CA ARG A 98 -19.36 -12.44 12.42
C ARG A 98 -18.20 -12.63 13.39
N ASP A 99 -17.17 -13.36 12.97
CA ASP A 99 -16.05 -13.73 13.83
C ASP A 99 -15.01 -12.60 13.94
N THR A 100 -14.90 -11.75 12.92
CA THR A 100 -13.93 -10.64 12.88
C THR A 100 -14.49 -9.35 13.48
N LEU A 101 -15.79 -9.09 13.34
CA LEU A 101 -16.46 -7.87 13.81
C LEU A 101 -16.29 -7.55 15.31
N PRO A 102 -16.26 -8.52 16.24
CA PRO A 102 -16.11 -8.21 17.66
C PRO A 102 -14.89 -7.33 17.90
N HIS A 103 -15.08 -6.20 18.59
CA HIS A 103 -14.05 -5.19 18.82
C HIS A 103 -12.66 -5.74 19.21
N PRO A 104 -12.52 -6.69 20.16
CA PRO A 104 -11.21 -7.20 20.52
C PRO A 104 -10.51 -7.98 19.40
N VAL A 105 -11.25 -8.56 18.46
CA VAL A 105 -10.71 -9.26 17.29
C VAL A 105 -10.36 -8.24 16.21
N MET A 106 -11.32 -7.38 15.85
CA MET A 106 -11.15 -6.40 14.78
C MET A 106 -9.99 -5.45 15.07
N SER A 107 -9.90 -4.91 16.30
CA SER A 107 -8.84 -3.96 16.68
C SER A 107 -7.44 -4.57 16.72
N ARG A 108 -7.34 -5.90 16.64
CA ARG A 108 -6.07 -6.66 16.62
C ARG A 108 -5.78 -7.32 15.28
N THR A 109 -6.67 -7.15 14.30
CA THR A 109 -6.50 -7.71 12.97
C THR A 109 -5.68 -6.73 12.13
N LEU A 110 -4.59 -7.19 11.52
CA LEU A 110 -3.72 -6.34 10.72
C LEU A 110 -4.16 -6.29 9.26
N GLY A 111 -3.84 -5.20 8.57
CA GLY A 111 -4.03 -5.09 7.12
C GLY A 111 -5.50 -4.93 6.71
N LEU A 112 -6.29 -4.24 7.53
CA LEU A 112 -7.68 -3.92 7.20
C LEU A 112 -7.73 -2.68 6.29
N LEU A 113 -8.75 -2.62 5.44
CA LEU A 113 -8.99 -1.51 4.52
C LEU A 113 -10.34 -0.87 4.84
N GLU A 114 -10.31 0.39 5.23
CA GLU A 114 -11.49 1.22 5.46
C GLU A 114 -11.76 2.05 4.20
N LEU A 115 -12.86 1.78 3.52
CA LEU A 115 -13.27 2.55 2.35
C LEU A 115 -14.45 3.44 2.72
N CYS A 116 -14.29 4.75 2.61
CA CYS A 116 -15.37 5.69 2.90
C CYS A 116 -15.89 6.35 1.63
N HIS A 117 -17.16 6.09 1.36
CA HIS A 117 -17.93 6.72 0.30
C HIS A 117 -18.66 7.93 0.87
N TYR A 118 -18.34 9.12 0.38
CA TYR A 118 -19.04 10.36 0.72
C TYR A 118 -20.23 10.48 -0.23
N HIS A 119 -21.46 10.48 0.28
CA HIS A 119 -22.64 10.37 -0.58
C HIS A 119 -22.71 11.50 -1.61
N GLY A 120 -22.92 11.14 -2.88
CA GLY A 120 -22.90 12.06 -4.02
C GLY A 120 -21.53 12.21 -4.69
N SER A 121 -20.45 11.64 -4.14
CA SER A 121 -19.13 11.65 -4.80
C SER A 121 -19.13 10.85 -6.11
N GLU A 122 -20.05 9.89 -6.28
CA GLU A 122 -20.23 9.11 -7.50
C GLU A 122 -20.64 9.97 -8.72
N HIS A 123 -21.13 11.19 -8.47
CA HIS A 123 -21.49 12.17 -9.50
C HIS A 123 -20.36 13.16 -9.81
N GLN A 124 -19.26 13.12 -9.06
CA GLN A 124 -18.09 13.96 -9.30
C GLN A 124 -17.21 13.36 -10.41
N PRO A 125 -16.40 14.19 -11.10
CA PRO A 125 -15.47 13.68 -12.13
C PRO A 125 -14.42 12.74 -11.52
N ASP A 126 -13.77 11.93 -12.35
CA ASP A 126 -12.72 10.99 -11.90
C ASP A 126 -11.53 11.69 -11.21
N SER A 127 -11.29 12.97 -11.54
CA SER A 127 -10.26 13.81 -10.90
C SER A 127 -10.62 14.31 -9.49
N TYR A 128 -11.79 13.93 -8.95
CA TYR A 128 -12.27 14.39 -7.64
C TYR A 128 -11.35 13.93 -6.49
N ILE A 129 -10.82 12.71 -6.58
CA ILE A 129 -9.93 12.16 -5.57
C ILE A 129 -8.48 12.42 -5.97
N SER A 130 -7.73 13.07 -5.07
CA SER A 130 -6.28 13.13 -5.17
C SER A 130 -5.69 11.89 -4.51
N THR A 131 -5.03 11.05 -5.31
CA THR A 131 -4.49 9.76 -4.85
C THR A 131 -3.14 9.93 -4.15
N GLY A 132 -2.46 11.05 -4.38
CA GLY A 132 -1.13 11.34 -3.85
C GLY A 132 0.03 11.07 -4.82
N ASN A 133 -0.26 10.67 -6.06
CA ASN A 133 0.75 10.41 -7.10
C ASN A 133 0.71 11.38 -8.28
N ASN A 134 -0.21 12.34 -8.26
CA ASN A 134 -0.35 13.34 -9.32
C ASN A 134 0.18 14.68 -8.81
N PRO A 135 1.31 15.19 -9.33
CA PRO A 135 1.80 16.51 -8.99
C PRO A 135 0.77 17.61 -9.27
N PRO A 136 0.74 18.68 -8.46
CA PRO A 136 1.63 18.94 -7.32
C PRO A 136 1.20 18.26 -6.01
N SER A 137 0.08 17.52 -6.02
CA SER A 137 -0.54 16.92 -4.83
C SER A 137 0.07 15.55 -4.49
N LEU A 138 1.39 15.54 -4.28
CA LEU A 138 2.11 14.34 -3.87
C LEU A 138 1.86 14.01 -2.38
N GLY A 139 1.72 12.73 -2.04
CA GLY A 139 1.39 12.28 -0.68
C GLY A 139 1.41 10.76 -0.53
N PHE A 140 0.26 10.16 -0.18
CA PHE A 140 0.12 8.70 -0.17
C PHE A 140 0.50 8.11 -1.53
N ASN A 141 1.30 7.05 -1.55
CA ASN A 141 1.77 6.47 -2.82
C ASN A 141 0.91 5.27 -3.24
N HIS A 142 0.97 4.15 -2.52
CA HIS A 142 0.25 2.94 -2.91
C HIS A 142 -0.15 2.07 -1.73
N LEU A 143 -1.12 1.20 -1.97
CA LEU A 143 -1.32 -0.01 -1.17
C LEU A 143 -0.43 -1.14 -1.71
N GLY A 144 0.13 -1.96 -0.83
CA GLY A 144 0.90 -3.15 -1.21
C GLY A 144 0.16 -4.44 -0.88
N PHE A 145 -0.04 -5.30 -1.88
CA PHE A 145 -0.62 -6.63 -1.73
C PHE A 145 0.38 -7.68 -2.16
N THR A 146 0.63 -8.66 -1.28
CA THR A 146 1.42 -9.83 -1.68
C THR A 146 0.52 -10.84 -2.38
N VAL A 147 1.01 -11.41 -3.48
CA VAL A 147 0.31 -12.44 -4.26
C VAL A 147 1.23 -13.63 -4.54
N PRO A 148 0.69 -14.86 -4.65
CA PRO A 148 1.50 -16.03 -4.94
C PRO A 148 2.17 -15.98 -6.32
N ASP A 149 1.50 -15.37 -7.30
CA ASP A 149 1.98 -15.23 -8.68
C ASP A 149 1.55 -13.87 -9.23
N VAL A 150 2.52 -12.97 -9.42
CA VAL A 150 2.28 -11.61 -9.92
C VAL A 150 1.82 -11.65 -11.38
N THR A 151 2.44 -12.48 -12.21
CA THR A 151 2.11 -12.57 -13.64
C THR A 151 0.66 -13.02 -13.84
N ALA A 152 0.28 -14.14 -13.21
CA ALA A 152 -1.08 -14.65 -13.32
C ALA A 152 -2.11 -13.68 -12.74
N THR A 153 -1.75 -12.97 -11.66
CA THR A 153 -2.63 -11.94 -11.08
C THR A 153 -2.83 -10.78 -12.04
N VAL A 154 -1.75 -10.23 -12.60
CA VAL A 154 -1.84 -9.10 -13.56
C VAL A 154 -2.63 -9.50 -14.79
N GLU A 155 -2.39 -10.69 -15.36
CA GLU A 155 -3.14 -11.19 -16.51
C GLU A 155 -4.65 -11.25 -16.22
N ARG A 156 -5.04 -11.77 -15.06
CA ARG A 156 -6.45 -11.82 -14.63
C ARG A 156 -7.05 -10.43 -14.46
N LEU A 157 -6.33 -9.50 -13.82
CA LEU A 157 -6.80 -8.13 -13.62
C LEU A 157 -6.94 -7.39 -14.96
N LYS A 158 -5.96 -7.53 -15.85
CA LYS A 158 -5.96 -6.95 -17.19
C LYS A 158 -7.12 -7.49 -18.03
N ALA A 159 -7.40 -8.79 -17.95
CA ALA A 159 -8.56 -9.41 -18.61
C ALA A 159 -9.91 -8.88 -18.06
N ALA A 160 -9.95 -8.45 -16.80
CA ALA A 160 -11.10 -7.79 -16.19
C ALA A 160 -11.17 -6.27 -16.48
N GLY A 161 -10.27 -5.73 -17.29
CA GLY A 161 -10.25 -4.31 -17.68
C GLY A 161 -9.57 -3.38 -16.68
N VAL A 162 -8.85 -3.91 -15.69
CA VAL A 162 -8.06 -3.10 -14.75
C VAL A 162 -6.88 -2.46 -15.48
N LYS A 163 -6.64 -1.17 -15.19
CA LYS A 163 -5.51 -0.43 -15.75
C LYS A 163 -4.20 -0.90 -15.10
N VAL A 164 -3.30 -1.42 -15.92
CA VAL A 164 -1.92 -1.77 -15.52
C VAL A 164 -1.03 -0.55 -15.75
N VAL A 165 -0.43 -0.02 -14.68
CA VAL A 165 0.48 1.14 -14.71
C VAL A 165 1.91 0.69 -14.99
N LYS A 166 2.32 -0.43 -14.39
CA LYS A 166 3.61 -1.06 -14.62
C LYS A 166 3.43 -2.58 -14.60
N ASP A 167 3.72 -3.23 -15.72
CA ASP A 167 3.57 -4.68 -15.84
C ASP A 167 4.77 -5.42 -15.18
N VAL A 168 4.62 -6.72 -14.94
CA VAL A 168 5.73 -7.58 -14.52
C VAL A 168 6.77 -7.66 -15.65
N GLY A 169 8.04 -7.76 -15.28
CA GLY A 169 9.19 -7.70 -16.20
C GLY A 169 9.58 -6.28 -16.64
N GLN A 170 8.69 -5.30 -16.50
CA GLN A 170 9.00 -3.90 -16.80
C GLN A 170 9.78 -3.24 -15.67
N GLY A 171 10.81 -2.48 -16.04
CA GLY A 171 11.57 -1.65 -15.11
C GLY A 171 10.81 -0.38 -14.69
N PRO A 172 11.52 0.59 -14.10
CA PRO A 172 10.99 1.92 -13.81
C PRO A 172 10.31 2.57 -15.03
N ASN A 173 9.30 3.39 -14.78
CA ASN A 173 8.62 4.23 -15.79
C ASN A 173 8.44 5.66 -15.27
N ASP A 174 7.70 6.50 -15.99
CA ASP A 174 7.53 7.92 -15.66
C ASP A 174 6.78 8.21 -14.35
N SER A 175 6.22 7.18 -13.69
CA SER A 175 5.45 7.31 -12.46
C SER A 175 5.90 6.36 -11.35
N ILE A 176 6.77 5.39 -11.64
CA ILE A 176 7.26 4.37 -10.71
C ILE A 176 8.78 4.22 -10.86
N PRO A 177 9.56 4.31 -9.77
CA PRO A 177 9.18 4.64 -8.40
C PRO A 177 9.14 6.15 -8.11
N ILE A 178 9.65 6.97 -9.04
CA ILE A 178 9.77 8.42 -8.92
C ILE A 178 9.03 9.02 -10.11
N THR A 179 8.20 10.05 -9.89
CA THR A 179 7.55 10.69 -11.04
C THR A 179 8.57 11.55 -11.81
N SER A 180 8.36 11.69 -13.11
CA SER A 180 9.25 12.55 -13.92
C SER A 180 9.23 14.01 -13.48
N TRP A 181 8.22 14.45 -12.71
CA TRP A 181 8.08 15.81 -12.21
C TRP A 181 9.13 16.20 -11.17
N GLU A 182 9.49 15.32 -10.22
CA GLU A 182 10.57 15.60 -9.26
C GLU A 182 11.89 15.88 -9.98
N LYS A 183 12.23 15.05 -10.96
CA LYS A 183 13.47 15.22 -11.74
C LYS A 183 13.40 16.46 -12.63
N SER A 184 12.38 16.56 -13.48
CA SER A 184 12.32 17.58 -14.54
C SER A 184 11.94 18.97 -14.04
N SER A 185 11.02 19.06 -13.06
CA SER A 185 10.44 20.32 -12.62
C SER A 185 11.01 20.80 -11.28
N LYS A 186 11.54 19.90 -10.45
CA LYS A 186 12.13 20.25 -9.14
C LYS A 186 13.64 20.05 -9.06
N GLY A 187 14.25 19.31 -9.99
CA GLY A 187 15.68 19.03 -9.96
C GLY A 187 16.11 18.16 -8.77
N ILE A 188 15.21 17.35 -8.22
CA ILE A 188 15.46 16.46 -7.08
C ILE A 188 15.31 14.99 -7.50
N ALA A 189 15.81 14.07 -6.68
CA ALA A 189 15.79 12.63 -6.95
C ALA A 189 16.37 12.28 -8.35
N THR A 190 17.42 13.00 -8.76
CA THR A 190 18.01 12.94 -10.10
C THR A 190 19.01 11.80 -10.29
N ALA A 191 19.43 11.14 -9.21
CA ALA A 191 20.29 9.97 -9.28
C ALA A 191 19.61 8.82 -10.04
N GLU A 192 20.43 7.98 -10.67
CA GLU A 192 19.96 6.75 -11.30
C GLU A 192 19.63 5.70 -10.24
N LEU A 193 18.67 4.84 -10.57
CA LEU A 193 18.29 3.74 -9.70
C LEU A 193 19.38 2.67 -9.72
N ASP A 194 19.63 2.09 -8.54
CA ASP A 194 20.49 0.93 -8.41
C ASP A 194 20.01 -0.22 -9.31
N VAL A 195 20.96 -0.99 -9.84
CA VAL A 195 20.69 -2.11 -10.76
C VAL A 195 19.97 -3.26 -10.06
N GLY A 196 20.30 -3.53 -8.80
CA GLY A 196 19.64 -4.56 -7.99
C GLY A 196 18.22 -4.14 -7.63
N PHE A 197 18.03 -2.89 -7.20
CA PHE A 197 16.69 -2.35 -6.98
C PHE A 197 15.84 -2.34 -8.27
N SER A 198 16.45 -2.02 -9.41
CA SER A 198 15.78 -2.10 -10.71
C SER A 198 15.38 -3.54 -11.08
N ALA A 199 16.14 -4.54 -10.65
CA ALA A 199 15.79 -5.96 -10.82
C ALA A 199 14.62 -6.38 -9.92
N ILE A 200 14.53 -5.84 -8.70
CA ILE A 200 13.37 -6.01 -7.81
C ILE A 200 12.12 -5.38 -8.44
N LEU A 201 12.22 -4.15 -8.97
CA LEU A 201 11.10 -3.48 -9.62
C LEU A 201 10.53 -4.27 -10.81
N LYS A 202 11.34 -5.07 -11.51
CA LYS A 202 10.87 -5.95 -12.58
C LYS A 202 10.03 -7.13 -12.09
N GLN A 203 10.09 -7.48 -10.81
CA GLN A 203 9.34 -8.62 -10.27
C GLN A 203 7.99 -8.24 -9.68
N ILE A 204 7.78 -6.95 -9.40
CA ILE A 204 6.50 -6.41 -8.94
C ILE A 204 5.70 -5.83 -10.11
N ALA A 205 4.42 -5.56 -9.88
CA ALA A 205 3.57 -4.83 -10.81
C ALA A 205 2.76 -3.75 -10.09
N PHE A 206 2.29 -2.75 -10.83
CA PHE A 206 1.38 -1.72 -10.33
C PHE A 206 0.13 -1.67 -11.20
N VAL A 207 -1.03 -1.69 -10.55
CA VAL A 207 -2.33 -1.45 -11.17
C VAL A 207 -3.03 -0.26 -10.50
N GLU A 208 -4.05 0.29 -11.14
CA GLU A 208 -4.93 1.29 -10.52
C GLU A 208 -6.22 0.65 -10.04
N ASP A 209 -6.63 0.98 -8.81
CA ASP A 209 -8.00 0.77 -8.37
C ASP A 209 -8.96 1.74 -9.11
N PRO A 210 -10.30 1.57 -8.98
CA PRO A 210 -11.26 2.42 -9.67
C PRO A 210 -11.22 3.92 -9.31
N ASN A 211 -10.48 4.29 -8.26
CA ASN A 211 -10.29 5.67 -7.82
C ASN A 211 -8.91 6.22 -8.23
N GLY A 212 -8.10 5.42 -8.95
CA GLY A 212 -6.76 5.78 -9.40
C GLY A 212 -5.68 5.60 -8.33
N TYR A 213 -5.98 4.99 -7.17
CA TYR A 213 -4.93 4.64 -6.22
C TYR A 213 -4.06 3.53 -6.81
N LEU A 214 -2.75 3.69 -6.65
CA LEU A 214 -1.80 2.67 -7.04
C LEU A 214 -1.91 1.47 -6.09
N VAL A 215 -1.94 0.28 -6.67
CA VAL A 215 -1.94 -1.01 -5.97
C VAL A 215 -0.71 -1.78 -6.47
N GLU A 216 0.27 -1.92 -5.58
CA GLU A 216 1.47 -2.72 -5.81
C GLU A 216 1.16 -4.20 -5.60
N LEU A 217 1.53 -5.03 -6.56
CA LEU A 217 1.46 -6.48 -6.50
C LEU A 217 2.87 -7.03 -6.29
N VAL A 218 3.10 -7.56 -5.10
CA VAL A 218 4.41 -8.03 -4.64
C VAL A 218 4.42 -9.55 -4.63
N PRO A 219 5.43 -10.24 -5.21
CA PRO A 219 5.51 -11.67 -5.09
C PRO A 219 5.79 -12.06 -3.64
N GLN A 220 5.14 -13.12 -3.15
CA GLN A 220 5.44 -13.65 -1.81
C GLN A 220 6.87 -14.16 -1.67
N ASN A 221 7.51 -14.52 -2.80
CA ASN A 221 8.90 -14.93 -2.85
C ASN A 221 9.60 -14.20 -4.00
N PHE A 222 10.58 -13.36 -3.68
CA PHE A 222 11.44 -12.75 -4.68
C PHE A 222 12.48 -13.74 -5.20
N VAL A 223 12.86 -13.59 -6.46
CA VAL A 223 13.97 -14.28 -7.10
C VAL A 223 15.12 -13.28 -7.22
N PHE A 224 16.21 -13.52 -6.50
CA PHE A 224 17.41 -12.67 -6.52
C PHE A 224 18.50 -13.25 -7.41
#